data_AF-A0A7K2Q5U6-F1
#
_entry.id   AF-A0A7K2Q5U6-F1
#
_cell.length_a   1.000
_cell.length_b   1.000
_cell.length_c   1.000
_cell.angle_alpha   90.00
_cell.angle_beta   90.00
_cell.angle_gamma   90.00
#
_symmetry.space_group_name_H-M   'P 1'
#
loop_
_entity.id
_entity.type
_entity.pdbx_description
1 polymer ?
#
loop_
_entity_poly.entity_id
_entity_poly.type
_entity_poly.pdbx_seq_one_letter_code
_entity_poly.pdbx_strand_id
1 'polypeptide(L)'
;MTPATLRERTLELAKDLDTGDWMPTDLERVIARRLLTAAEPVGCITEHAVRDAVWEGSEPLARVNDGRLSLLLAEITYSLAGNGRDAAGLASAQALLASVNRR
;
A
#
# COMPACT_ATOMS: atom_id res chain seq x y z
N MET A 1 -2.43 20.26 10.22
CA MET A 1 -2.86 18.91 9.83
C MET A 1 -1.74 17.98 10.24
N THR A 2 -1.86 17.33 11.40
CA THR A 2 -0.92 16.28 11.79
C THR A 2 -0.99 15.18 10.73
N PRO A 3 0.16 14.62 10.28
CA PRO A 3 0.12 13.51 9.34
C PRO A 3 -0.70 12.38 9.97
N ALA A 4 -1.72 11.90 9.27
CA ALA A 4 -2.48 10.74 9.69
C ALA A 4 -1.51 9.58 9.87
N THR A 5 -1.72 8.76 10.89
CA THR A 5 -0.93 7.54 11.07
C THR A 5 -1.18 6.59 9.90
N LEU A 6 -0.20 5.76 9.54
CA LEU A 6 -0.32 4.76 8.47
C LEU A 6 -1.60 3.92 8.65
N ARG A 7 -1.92 3.58 9.90
CA ARG A 7 -3.16 2.89 10.26
C ARG A 7 -4.42 3.67 9.88
N GLU A 8 -4.52 4.96 10.21
CA GLU A 8 -5.68 5.79 9.89
C GLU A 8 -5.88 5.90 8.38
N ARG A 9 -4.81 6.20 7.63
CA ARG A 9 -4.85 6.24 6.16
C ARG A 9 -5.32 4.93 5.55
N THR A 10 -4.80 3.82 6.08
CA THR A 10 -5.19 2.48 5.64
C THR A 10 -6.68 2.21 5.88
N LEU A 11 -7.21 2.62 7.04
CA LEU A 11 -8.62 2.43 7.37
C LEU A 11 -9.54 3.28 6.49
N GLU A 12 -9.13 4.51 6.18
CA GLU A 12 -9.85 5.37 5.23
C GLU A 12 -9.89 4.73 3.84
N LEU A 13 -8.75 4.27 3.31
CA LEU A 13 -8.71 3.61 2.01
C LEU A 13 -9.46 2.28 1.97
N ALA A 14 -9.45 1.51 3.08
CA ALA A 14 -10.25 0.29 3.19
C ALA A 14 -11.75 0.60 3.11
N LYS A 15 -12.19 1.66 3.79
CA LYS A 15 -13.57 2.13 3.72
C LYS A 15 -13.93 2.54 2.29
N ASP A 16 -13.10 3.34 1.63
CA ASP A 16 -13.31 3.77 0.25
C ASP A 16 -13.37 2.58 -0.72
N LEU A 17 -12.54 1.56 -0.49
CA LEU A 17 -12.55 0.32 -1.26
C LEU A 17 -13.85 -0.48 -1.07
N ASP A 18 -14.41 -0.46 0.14
CA ASP A 18 -15.65 -1.17 0.48
C ASP A 18 -16.90 -0.44 -0.04
N THR A 19 -16.90 0.90 -0.03
CA THR A 19 -17.98 1.72 -0.60
C THR A 19 -17.92 1.84 -2.11
N GLY A 20 -16.78 1.50 -2.72
CA GLY A 20 -16.54 1.66 -4.16
C GLY A 20 -16.08 3.06 -4.56
N ASP A 21 -15.83 3.95 -3.59
CA ASP A 21 -15.26 5.29 -3.80
C ASP A 21 -13.78 5.24 -4.22
N TRP A 22 -13.15 4.08 -4.02
CA TRP A 22 -11.88 3.72 -4.63
C TRP A 22 -12.01 2.37 -5.34
N MET A 23 -11.79 2.38 -6.66
CA MET A 23 -11.78 1.18 -7.49
C MET A 23 -10.36 0.94 -8.01
N PRO A 24 -9.61 -0.03 -7.44
CA PRO A 24 -8.26 -0.30 -7.87
C PRO A 24 -8.19 -0.67 -9.36
N THR A 25 -7.28 -0.01 -10.05
CA THR A 25 -6.93 -0.28 -11.45
C THR A 25 -6.13 -1.58 -11.58
N ASP A 26 -5.99 -2.09 -12.80
CA ASP A 26 -5.16 -3.26 -13.07
C ASP A 26 -3.71 -3.08 -12.66
N LEU A 27 -3.17 -1.86 -12.79
CA LEU A 27 -1.82 -1.53 -12.32
C LEU A 27 -1.71 -1.68 -10.80
N GLU A 28 -2.66 -1.09 -10.04
CA GLU A 28 -2.67 -1.16 -8.58
C GLU A 28 -2.81 -2.61 -8.08
N ARG A 29 -3.63 -3.42 -8.76
CA ARG A 29 -3.76 -4.86 -8.48
C ARG A 29 -2.46 -5.63 -8.76
N VAL A 30 -1.78 -5.34 -9.87
CA VAL A 30 -0.49 -5.98 -10.21
C VAL A 30 0.57 -5.64 -9.16
N ILE A 31 0.64 -4.37 -8.73
CA ILE A 31 1.57 -3.94 -7.68
C ILE A 31 1.25 -4.62 -6.35
N ALA A 32 -0.03 -4.63 -5.94
CA ALA A 32 -0.46 -5.32 -4.73
C ALA A 32 -0.08 -6.81 -4.76
N ARG A 33 -0.30 -7.49 -5.90
CA ARG A 33 0.10 -8.89 -6.08
C ARG A 33 1.60 -9.11 -5.92
N ARG A 34 2.42 -8.27 -6.57
CA ARG A 34 3.90 -8.35 -6.51
C ARG A 34 4.38 -8.20 -5.07
N LEU A 35 3.84 -7.22 -4.34
CA LEU A 35 4.16 -6.98 -2.93
C LEU A 35 3.80 -8.18 -2.05
N LEU A 36 2.60 -8.74 -2.21
CA LEU A 36 2.16 -9.89 -1.42
C LEU A 36 2.98 -11.15 -1.73
N THR A 37 3.35 -11.35 -3.00
CA THR A 37 4.21 -12.48 -3.41
C THR A 37 5.60 -12.36 -2.80
N ALA A 38 6.18 -11.16 -2.80
CA ALA A 38 7.49 -10.91 -2.17
C ALA A 38 7.43 -11.02 -0.63
N ALA A 39 6.28 -10.73 -0.02
CA ALA A 39 6.07 -10.84 1.42
C ALA A 39 5.82 -12.28 1.90
N GLU A 40 5.35 -13.19 1.04
CA GLU A 40 4.95 -14.56 1.42
C GLU A 40 6.05 -15.33 2.18
N PRO A 41 7.33 -15.33 1.76
CA PRO A 41 8.37 -16.12 2.43
C PRO A 41 8.72 -15.61 3.83
N VAL A 42 8.51 -14.33 4.09
CA VAL A 42 8.92 -13.64 5.34
C VAL A 42 7.72 -13.23 6.21
N GLY A 43 6.49 -13.35 5.69
CA GLY A 43 5.24 -13.01 6.36
C GLY A 43 4.89 -11.52 6.42
N CYS A 44 5.81 -10.63 6.02
CA CYS A 44 5.63 -9.18 6.07
C CYS A 44 6.18 -8.46 4.83
N ILE A 45 5.61 -7.29 4.52
CA ILE A 45 6.14 -6.40 3.49
C ILE A 45 7.50 -5.86 3.93
N THR A 46 8.47 -5.89 3.01
CA THR A 46 9.82 -5.39 3.21
C THR A 46 10.08 -4.15 2.36
N GLU A 47 11.05 -3.34 2.78
CA GLU A 47 11.44 -2.11 2.06
C GLU A 47 11.92 -2.43 0.63
N HIS A 48 12.64 -3.54 0.49
CA HIS A 48 13.11 -4.03 -0.81
C HIS A 48 11.94 -4.38 -1.74
N ALA A 49 10.94 -5.12 -1.22
CA ALA A 49 9.74 -5.46 -1.99
C ALA A 49 8.97 -4.22 -2.46
N VAL A 50 8.88 -3.17 -1.62
CA VAL A 50 8.22 -1.91 -2.00
C VAL A 50 9.00 -1.19 -3.10
N ARG A 51 10.32 -1.09 -2.97
CA ARG A 51 11.15 -0.47 -4.02
C ARG A 51 11.04 -1.19 -5.35
N ASP A 52 11.13 -2.52 -5.34
CA ASP A 52 11.05 -3.33 -6.56
C ASP A 52 9.68 -3.24 -7.23
N ALA A 53 8.60 -3.24 -6.45
CA ALA A 53 7.25 -3.14 -6.98
C ALA A 53 6.94 -1.78 -7.59
N VAL A 54 7.56 -0.70 -7.09
CA VAL A 54 7.34 0.68 -7.55
C VAL A 54 8.29 1.08 -8.68
N TRP A 55 9.44 0.39 -8.82
CA TRP A 55 10.42 0.67 -9.87
C TRP A 55 9.80 0.61 -11.28
N GLU A 56 8.98 -0.40 -11.54
CA GLU A 56 8.16 -0.50 -12.76
C GLU A 56 6.78 0.10 -12.52
N GLY A 57 6.54 1.32 -13.03
CA GLY A 57 5.20 1.95 -13.01
C GLY A 57 5.00 3.07 -11.99
N SER A 58 6.07 3.59 -11.38
CA SER A 58 6.01 4.74 -10.45
C SER A 58 5.29 5.97 -11.01
N GLU A 59 5.54 6.33 -12.28
CA GLU A 59 4.92 7.52 -12.89
C GLU A 59 3.42 7.33 -13.18
N PRO A 60 2.96 6.22 -13.81
CA PRO A 60 1.53 5.94 -13.91
C PRO A 60 0.84 5.82 -12.54
N LEU A 61 1.49 5.18 -11.57
CA LEU A 61 0.92 4.94 -10.23
C LEU A 61 0.59 6.23 -9.49
N ALA A 62 1.40 7.27 -9.67
CA ALA A 62 1.17 8.58 -9.07
C ALA A 62 0.00 9.35 -9.70
N ARG A 63 -0.45 8.95 -10.91
CA ARG A 63 -1.52 9.63 -11.65
C ARG A 63 -2.86 8.91 -11.58
N VAL A 64 -2.87 7.59 -11.39
CA VAL A 64 -4.11 6.81 -11.27
C VAL A 64 -4.73 6.98 -9.89
N ASN A 65 -6.07 7.03 -9.82
CA ASN A 65 -6.82 7.11 -8.56
C ASN A 65 -6.27 8.17 -7.60
N ASP A 66 -5.94 9.36 -8.11
CA ASP A 66 -5.36 10.48 -7.36
C ASP A 66 -4.06 10.13 -6.61
N GLY A 67 -3.36 9.08 -7.04
CA GLY A 67 -2.13 8.60 -6.39
C GLY A 67 -2.37 7.94 -5.03
N ARG A 68 -3.62 7.53 -4.70
CA ARG A 68 -3.98 6.94 -3.40
C ARG A 68 -3.09 5.76 -3.01
N LEU A 69 -2.88 4.79 -3.92
CA LEU A 69 -1.97 3.68 -3.65
C LEU A 69 -0.51 4.15 -3.54
N SER A 70 -0.09 5.10 -4.38
CA SER A 70 1.27 5.65 -4.34
C SER A 70 1.60 6.28 -2.99
N LEU A 71 0.64 7.03 -2.41
CA LEU A 71 0.78 7.65 -1.09
C LEU A 71 0.89 6.60 0.01
N LEU A 72 0.04 5.56 -0.03
CA LEU A 72 0.12 4.46 0.94
C LEU A 72 1.50 3.77 0.90
N LEU A 73 2.06 3.52 -0.30
CA LEU A 73 3.39 2.90 -0.44
C LEU A 73 4.51 3.80 0.06
N ALA A 74 4.38 5.12 -0.09
CA ALA A 74 5.31 6.09 0.49
C ALA A 74 5.28 6.05 2.03
N GLU A 75 4.09 5.99 2.63
CA GLU A 75 3.92 5.88 4.08
C GLU A 75 4.47 4.54 4.62
N ILE A 76 4.22 3.42 3.93
CA ILE A 76 4.82 2.11 4.26
C ILE A 76 6.35 2.20 4.25
N THR A 77 6.94 2.80 3.20
CA THR A 77 8.39 2.96 3.08
C THR A 77 8.95 3.80 4.22
N TYR A 78 8.27 4.88 4.57
CA TYR A 78 8.64 5.75 5.69
C TYR A 78 8.63 5.01 7.03
N SER A 79 7.59 4.20 7.30
CA SER A 79 7.50 3.37 8.50
C SER A 79 8.56 2.27 8.55
N LEU A 80 8.87 1.62 7.42
CA LEU A 80 9.89 0.58 7.32
C LEU A 80 11.32 1.11 7.53
N ALA A 81 11.59 2.36 7.14
CA ALA A 81 12.86 3.04 7.39
C ALA A 81 13.11 3.35 8.89
N GLY A 82 12.22 2.94 9.79
CA GLY A 82 12.37 3.13 11.23
C GLY A 82 11.95 4.51 11.73
N ASN A 83 11.48 5.39 10.85
CA ASN A 83 11.06 6.76 11.18
C ASN A 83 9.66 6.84 11.84
N GLY A 84 8.99 5.70 11.99
CA GLY A 84 7.68 5.57 12.63
C GLY A 84 7.27 4.12 12.71
N ARG A 85 7.89 3.35 13.63
CA ARG A 85 7.61 1.92 13.86
C ARG A 85 6.13 1.71 14.23
N ASP A 86 5.29 1.56 13.22
CA ASP A 86 3.87 1.27 13.33
C ASP A 86 3.60 -0.14 12.79
N ALA A 87 3.97 -1.16 13.58
CA ALA A 87 3.78 -2.56 13.18
C ALA A 87 2.29 -2.88 12.93
N ALA A 88 1.38 -2.24 13.66
CA ALA A 88 -0.06 -2.39 13.47
C ALA A 88 -0.53 -1.73 12.16
N GLY A 89 0.01 -0.56 11.82
CA GLY A 89 -0.20 0.11 10.54
C GLY A 89 0.31 -0.70 9.37
N LEU A 90 1.52 -1.25 9.46
CA LEU A 90 2.10 -2.12 8.43
C LEU A 90 1.26 -3.38 8.20
N ALA A 91 0.81 -4.03 9.28
CA ALA A 91 -0.08 -5.19 9.18
C ALA A 91 -1.44 -4.82 8.55
N SER A 92 -1.99 -3.66 8.91
CA SER A 92 -3.23 -3.15 8.33
C SER A 92 -3.05 -2.88 6.83
N ALA A 93 -1.94 -2.26 6.44
CA ALA A 93 -1.65 -1.92 5.04
C ALA A 93 -1.46 -3.18 4.19
N GLN A 94 -0.81 -4.22 4.74
CA GLN A 94 -0.71 -5.52 4.09
C GLN A 94 -2.08 -6.18 3.90
N ALA A 95 -2.98 -6.06 4.87
CA ALA A 95 -4.35 -6.55 4.74
C ALA A 95 -5.13 -5.79 3.65
N LEU A 96 -4.97 -4.46 3.56
CA LEU A 96 -5.58 -3.66 2.48
C LEU A 96 -5.06 -4.08 1.10
N LEU A 97 -3.74 -4.30 0.95
CA LEU A 97 -3.16 -4.80 -0.29
C LEU A 97 -3.73 -6.17 -0.67
N ALA A 98 -3.99 -7.05 0.30
CA ALA A 98 -4.67 -8.33 0.06
C ALA A 98 -6.11 -8.14 -0.44
N SER A 99 -6.84 -7.14 0.06
CA SER A 99 -8.16 -6.78 -0.46
C SER A 99 -8.10 -6.21 -1.88
N VAL A 100 -7.15 -5.32 -2.17
CA VAL A 100 -6.91 -4.77 -3.52
C VAL A 100 -6.63 -5.87 -4.53
N ASN A 101 -5.79 -6.84 -4.17
CA ASN A 101 -5.43 -7.97 -5.05
C ASN A 101 -6.60 -8.92 -5.36
N ARG A 102 -7.68 -8.92 -4.56
CA ARG A 102 -8.85 -9.81 -4.74
C ARG A 102 -9.99 -9.19 -5.55
N ARG A 103 -9.98 -7.88 -5.77
CA ARG A 103 -10.97 -7.15 -6.58
C ARG A 103 -10.67 -7.29 -8.05
#